data_AF-A0A928WAD3-F1
#
_entry.id   AF-A0A928WAD3-F1
#
_cell.length_a   1.000
_cell.length_b   1.000
_cell.length_c   1.000
_cell.angle_alpha   90.00
_cell.angle_beta   90.00
_cell.angle_gamma   90.00
#
_symmetry.space_group_name_H-M   'P 1'
#
loop_
_entity.id
_entity.type
_entity.pdbx_description
1 polymer ?
#
loop_
_entity_poly.entity_id
_entity_poly.type
_entity_poly.pdbx_seq_one_letter_code
_entity_poly.pdbx_strand_id
1 'polypeptide(L)'
;MITAALSVIIVVFFSAEIWDVASAVELYQLALFSGIAVVAATVVLNRAFAFSSVLGRGRVLAESTVVTSAATILCLLLTMLLLFAIFVGLTYLGAIAIFPRKLMETWPTVDPAVRVLDHVKLSLFVAALGVLAGSLGGRADSKDLVRGVLFVNKEM
;
A
#
# COMPACT_ATOMS: atom_id res chain seq x y z
N MET A 1 -0.64 -10.76 1.41
CA MET A 1 -0.39 -9.28 1.25
C MET A 1 -0.57 -8.76 -0.19
N ILE A 2 0.26 -9.20 -1.15
CA ILE A 2 0.28 -8.67 -2.54
C ILE A 2 -1.04 -8.91 -3.28
N THR A 3 -1.68 -10.07 -3.07
CA THR A 3 -2.96 -10.41 -3.69
C THR A 3 -4.08 -9.43 -3.33
N ALA A 4 -4.15 -9.00 -2.07
CA ALA A 4 -5.14 -8.03 -1.61
C ALA A 4 -4.88 -6.64 -2.23
N ALA A 5 -3.61 -6.22 -2.26
CA ALA A 5 -3.22 -4.97 -2.89
C ALA A 5 -3.57 -4.96 -4.39
N LEU A 6 -3.19 -6.00 -5.14
CA LEU A 6 -3.46 -6.11 -6.57
C LEU A 6 -4.96 -6.14 -6.87
N SER A 7 -5.75 -6.89 -6.09
CA SER A 7 -7.21 -6.94 -6.28
C SER A 7 -7.84 -5.55 -6.17
N VAL A 8 -7.50 -4.81 -5.11
CA VAL A 8 -8.00 -3.43 -4.93
C VAL A 8 -7.50 -2.49 -6.02
N ILE A 9 -6.21 -2.57 -6.38
CA ILE A 9 -5.64 -1.77 -7.46
C ILE A 9 -6.43 -1.99 -8.76
N ILE A 10 -6.67 -3.25 -9.14
CA ILE A 10 -7.39 -3.58 -10.39
C ILE A 10 -8.81 -3.02 -10.34
N VAL A 11 -9.58 -3.28 -9.28
CA VAL A 11 -10.96 -2.81 -9.17
C VAL A 11 -11.04 -1.28 -9.24
N VAL A 12 -10.16 -0.61 -8.49
CA VAL A 12 -10.15 0.85 -8.41
C VAL A 12 -9.68 1.47 -9.74
N PHE A 13 -8.65 0.91 -10.37
CA PHE A 13 -8.07 1.44 -11.61
C PHE A 13 -9.07 1.44 -12.78
N PHE A 14 -9.99 0.48 -12.81
CA PHE A 14 -11.05 0.40 -13.82
C PHE A 14 -12.33 1.17 -13.46
N SER A 15 -12.38 1.84 -12.29
CA SER A 15 -13.56 2.62 -11.89
C SER A 15 -13.52 4.04 -12.46
N ALA A 16 -14.55 4.46 -13.19
CA ALA A 16 -14.61 5.80 -13.78
C ALA A 16 -14.54 6.93 -12.72
N GLU A 17 -15.09 6.70 -11.52
CA GLU A 17 -15.10 7.69 -10.43
C GLU A 17 -13.68 8.06 -9.97
N ILE A 18 -12.72 7.14 -10.10
CA ILE A 18 -11.34 7.38 -9.67
C ILE A 18 -10.64 8.39 -10.57
N TRP A 19 -11.02 8.42 -11.85
CA TRP A 19 -10.47 9.34 -12.83
C TRP A 19 -10.95 10.76 -12.56
N ASP A 20 -12.17 10.91 -12.07
CA ASP A 20 -12.73 12.21 -11.68
C ASP A 20 -12.04 12.77 -10.43
N VAL A 21 -11.71 11.92 -9.46
CA VAL A 21 -10.88 12.29 -8.30
C VAL A 21 -9.50 12.74 -8.75
N ALA A 22 -8.89 12.08 -9.73
CA ALA A 22 -7.58 12.47 -10.25
C ALA A 22 -7.59 13.83 -10.97
N SER A 23 -8.67 14.16 -11.70
CA SER A 23 -8.82 15.46 -12.36
C SER A 23 -9.19 16.58 -11.37
N ALA A 24 -10.08 16.31 -10.41
CA ALA A 24 -10.61 17.33 -9.50
C ALA A 24 -9.66 17.68 -8.33
N VAL A 25 -8.83 16.74 -7.89
CA VAL A 25 -8.00 16.91 -6.68
C VAL A 25 -6.63 17.51 -7.02
N GLU A 26 -6.15 18.43 -6.18
CA GLU A 26 -4.82 19.03 -6.31
C GLU A 26 -3.71 18.03 -5.95
N LEU A 27 -2.58 18.13 -6.64
CA LEU A 27 -1.43 17.24 -6.45
C LEU A 27 -0.93 17.21 -5.00
N TYR A 28 -0.98 18.35 -4.29
CA TYR A 28 -0.55 18.44 -2.90
C TYR A 28 -1.41 17.58 -1.96
N GLN A 29 -2.73 17.56 -2.14
CA GLN A 29 -3.65 16.76 -1.31
C GLN A 29 -3.40 15.27 -1.52
N LEU A 30 -3.17 14.86 -2.77
CA LEU A 30 -2.81 13.49 -3.15
C LEU A 30 -1.45 13.06 -2.60
N ALA A 31 -0.45 13.94 -2.68
CA ALA A 31 0.87 13.68 -2.11
C ALA A 31 0.78 13.49 -0.58
N LEU A 32 0.04 14.36 0.12
CA LEU A 32 -0.19 14.24 1.56
C LEU A 32 -0.93 12.94 1.91
N PHE A 33 -1.99 12.60 1.16
CA PHE A 33 -2.74 11.36 1.35
C PHE A 33 -1.85 10.13 1.15
N SER A 34 -1.04 10.10 0.09
CA SER A 34 -0.11 9.00 -0.17
C SER A 34 0.94 8.84 0.93
N GLY A 35 1.47 9.96 1.45
CA GLY A 35 2.41 9.95 2.58
C GLY A 35 1.76 9.38 3.84
N ILE A 36 0.55 9.83 4.17
CA ILE A 36 -0.23 9.30 5.30
C ILE A 36 -0.51 7.81 5.12
N ALA A 37 -0.85 7.37 3.89
CA ALA A 37 -1.13 5.97 3.59
C ALA A 37 0.09 5.07 3.82
N VAL A 38 1.27 5.49 3.36
CA VAL A 38 2.54 4.76 3.58
C VAL A 38 2.89 4.68 5.06
N VAL A 39 2.74 5.79 5.80
CA VAL A 39 3.00 5.82 7.25
C VAL A 39 2.01 4.92 7.98
N ALA A 40 0.72 5.01 7.67
CA ALA A 40 -0.32 4.18 8.27
C ALA A 40 -0.08 2.69 7.98
N ALA A 41 0.24 2.32 6.75
CA ALA A 41 0.58 0.94 6.36
C ALA A 41 1.80 0.41 7.12
N THR A 42 2.84 1.24 7.27
CA THR A 42 4.05 0.91 8.03
C THR A 42 3.71 0.69 9.50
N VAL A 43 2.87 1.53 10.11
CA VAL A 43 2.43 1.38 11.51
C VAL A 43 1.58 0.11 11.70
N VAL A 44 0.68 -0.19 10.76
CA VAL A 44 -0.18 -1.38 10.80
C VAL A 44 0.66 -2.66 10.75
N LEU A 45 1.65 -2.73 9.85
CA LEU A 45 2.55 -3.87 9.75
C LEU A 45 3.51 -3.95 10.92
N ASN A 46 4.06 -2.83 11.37
CA ASN A 46 4.92 -2.81 12.55
C ASN A 46 4.16 -3.35 13.77
N ARG A 47 2.88 -2.99 13.97
CA ARG A 47 2.06 -3.61 15.02
C ARG A 47 1.79 -5.09 14.78
N ALA A 48 1.65 -5.53 13.54
CA ALA A 48 1.45 -6.94 13.22
C ALA A 48 2.71 -7.79 13.52
N PHE A 49 3.90 -7.29 13.19
CA PHE A 49 5.18 -7.99 13.36
C PHE A 49 5.77 -7.83 14.77
N ALA A 50 5.67 -6.65 15.39
CA ALA A 50 6.23 -6.38 16.72
C ALA A 50 5.61 -7.26 17.82
N PHE A 51 4.35 -7.70 17.67
CA PHE A 51 3.74 -8.64 18.61
C PHE A 51 4.36 -10.06 18.55
N SER A 52 4.94 -10.47 17.42
CA SER A 52 5.51 -11.81 17.28
C SER A 52 6.99 -11.90 17.68
N SER A 53 7.76 -10.79 17.64
CA SER A 53 9.19 -10.83 17.96
C SER A 53 9.50 -10.48 19.43
N VAL A 54 8.66 -9.70 20.11
CA VAL A 54 8.96 -9.16 21.44
C VAL A 54 8.64 -10.13 22.60
N LEU A 55 7.77 -11.13 22.39
CA LEU A 55 7.41 -12.10 23.43
C LEU A 55 8.37 -13.30 23.55
N GLY A 56 9.35 -13.44 22.64
CA GLY A 56 10.09 -14.69 22.45
C GLY A 56 11.42 -14.87 23.19
N ARG A 57 12.22 -13.84 23.49
CA ARG A 57 13.52 -14.09 24.14
C ARG A 57 14.20 -12.86 24.72
N GLY A 58 14.47 -12.94 26.03
CA GLY A 58 15.71 -12.41 26.60
C GLY A 58 15.71 -10.93 26.90
N ARG A 59 15.46 -10.64 28.18
CA ARG A 59 15.51 -9.36 28.89
C ARG A 59 16.95 -8.77 28.97
N VAL A 60 17.71 -8.71 27.87
CA VAL A 60 19.13 -8.35 27.91
C VAL A 60 19.41 -7.30 26.83
N LEU A 61 19.75 -6.08 27.30
CA LEU A 61 20.24 -4.90 26.57
C LEU A 61 19.16 -3.93 26.02
N ALA A 62 18.72 -3.04 26.91
CA ALA A 62 17.84 -1.92 26.61
C ALA A 62 18.34 -1.02 25.46
N GLU A 63 19.66 -0.89 25.29
CA GLU A 63 20.27 -0.05 24.24
C GLU A 63 20.26 -0.74 22.86
N SER A 64 20.60 -2.03 22.81
CA SER A 64 20.57 -2.84 21.58
C SER A 64 19.14 -3.04 21.04
N THR A 65 18.15 -3.07 21.94
CA THR A 65 16.74 -3.20 21.57
C THR A 65 16.21 -1.98 20.82
N VAL A 66 16.63 -0.77 21.22
CA VAL A 66 16.22 0.47 20.55
C VAL A 66 16.82 0.56 19.16
N VAL A 67 18.11 0.25 19.00
CA VAL A 67 18.78 0.24 17.68
C VAL A 67 18.18 -0.80 16.76
N THR A 68 17.92 -2.01 17.27
CA THR A 68 17.32 -3.10 16.46
C THR A 68 15.88 -2.77 16.07
N SER A 69 15.10 -2.19 16.98
CA SER A 69 13.74 -1.75 16.70
C SER A 69 13.72 -0.61 15.67
N ALA A 70 14.61 0.38 15.81
CA ALA A 70 14.75 1.47 14.85
C ALA A 70 15.15 0.93 13.45
N ALA A 71 16.12 0.02 13.39
CA ALA A 71 16.53 -0.63 12.14
C ALA A 71 15.39 -1.43 11.50
N THR A 72 14.58 -2.12 12.31
CA THR A 72 13.41 -2.88 11.82
C THR A 72 12.36 -1.95 11.23
N ILE A 73 12.03 -0.86 11.94
CA ILE A 73 11.06 0.14 11.47
C ILE A 73 11.56 0.80 10.18
N LEU A 74 12.84 1.15 10.11
CA LEU A 74 13.44 1.80 8.94
C LEU A 74 13.45 0.84 7.73
N CYS A 75 13.78 -0.44 7.95
CA CYS A 75 13.72 -1.47 6.91
C CYS A 75 12.29 -1.70 6.41
N LEU A 76 11.30 -1.76 7.33
CA LEU A 76 9.88 -1.88 6.98
C LEU A 76 9.39 -0.67 6.19
N LEU A 77 9.76 0.54 6.62
CA LEU A 77 9.41 1.78 5.94
C LEU A 77 10.01 1.83 4.54
N LEU A 78 11.29 1.46 4.39
CA LEU A 78 11.97 1.42 3.10
C LEU A 78 11.32 0.38 2.16
N THR A 79 10.98 -0.80 2.70
CA THR A 79 10.27 -1.84 1.96
C THR A 79 8.91 -1.34 1.50
N MET A 80 8.17 -0.59 2.34
CA MET A 80 6.89 -0.01 1.95
C MET A 80 7.01 1.10 0.92
N LEU A 81 8.05 1.94 1.01
CA LEU A 81 8.34 2.94 0.00
C LEU A 81 8.66 2.30 -1.36
N LEU A 82 9.46 1.22 -1.37
CA LEU A 82 9.75 0.46 -2.58
C LEU A 82 8.48 -0.16 -3.18
N LEU A 83 7.64 -0.79 -2.36
CA LEU A 83 6.38 -1.39 -2.82
C LEU A 83 5.42 -0.33 -3.38
N PHE A 84 5.31 0.81 -2.69
CA PHE A 84 4.54 1.95 -3.15
C PHE A 84 5.07 2.47 -4.51
N ALA A 85 6.38 2.67 -4.64
CA ALA A 85 6.99 3.13 -5.88
C ALA A 85 6.73 2.15 -7.05
N ILE A 86 6.79 0.83 -6.79
CA ILE A 86 6.46 -0.19 -7.78
C ILE A 86 4.99 -0.07 -8.22
N PHE A 87 4.05 0.12 -7.28
CA PHE A 87 2.63 0.27 -7.63
C PHE A 87 2.33 1.56 -8.39
N VAL A 88 2.98 2.68 -8.02
CA VAL A 88 2.88 3.93 -8.78
C VAL A 88 3.40 3.70 -10.21
N GLY A 89 4.58 3.10 -10.36
CA GLY A 89 5.15 2.80 -11.67
C GLY A 89 4.27 1.87 -12.52
N LEU A 90 3.73 0.81 -11.91
CA LEU A 90 2.88 -0.16 -12.57
C LEU A 90 1.56 0.47 -13.05
N THR A 91 0.91 1.27 -12.19
CA THR A 91 -0.35 1.95 -12.53
C THR A 91 -0.14 3.07 -13.55
N TYR A 92 0.97 3.79 -13.49
CA TYR A 92 1.35 4.78 -14.48
C TYR A 92 1.63 4.14 -15.86
N LEU A 93 2.40 3.05 -15.90
CA LEU A 93 2.64 2.28 -17.12
C LEU A 93 1.33 1.70 -17.66
N GLY A 94 0.48 1.17 -16.79
CA GLY A 94 -0.85 0.68 -17.15
C GLY A 94 -1.70 1.78 -17.76
N ALA A 95 -1.70 2.99 -17.21
CA ALA A 95 -2.48 4.11 -17.72
C ALA A 95 -2.06 4.49 -19.14
N ILE A 96 -0.75 4.49 -19.43
CA ILE A 96 -0.22 4.87 -20.74
C ILE A 96 -0.34 3.73 -21.76
N ALA A 97 -0.15 2.48 -21.34
CA ALA A 97 -0.13 1.32 -22.25
C ALA A 97 -1.52 0.80 -22.59
N ILE A 98 -2.48 0.89 -21.66
CA ILE A 98 -3.80 0.24 -21.78
C ILE A 98 -4.87 1.21 -22.27
N PHE A 99 -4.83 2.49 -21.89
CA PHE A 99 -5.91 3.43 -22.17
C PHE A 99 -5.60 4.33 -23.39
N PRO A 100 -6.32 4.19 -24.51
CA PRO A 100 -6.19 5.11 -25.64
C PRO A 100 -6.78 6.48 -25.28
N ARG A 101 -6.17 7.56 -25.80
CA ARG A 101 -6.54 8.96 -25.50
C ARG A 101 -8.05 9.25 -25.57
N LYS A 102 -8.78 8.56 -26.46
CA LYS A 102 -10.23 8.72 -26.60
C LYS A 102 -11.03 8.34 -25.35
N LEU A 103 -10.61 7.32 -24.61
CA LEU A 103 -11.27 6.92 -23.34
C LEU A 103 -10.98 7.93 -22.22
N MET A 104 -9.77 8.50 -22.22
CA MET A 104 -9.35 9.51 -21.25
C MET A 104 -10.05 10.86 -21.43
N GLU A 105 -10.57 11.12 -22.63
CA GLU A 105 -11.39 12.30 -22.93
C GLU A 105 -12.87 12.10 -22.57
N THR A 106 -13.38 10.85 -22.47
CA THR A 106 -14.81 10.57 -22.24
C THR A 106 -15.16 10.10 -20.83
N TRP A 107 -14.19 9.64 -20.04
CA TRP A 107 -14.43 9.19 -18.67
C TRP A 107 -14.51 10.31 -17.62
N PRO A 108 -13.65 11.33 -17.66
CA PRO A 108 -13.75 12.45 -16.72
C PRO A 108 -14.95 13.32 -17.10
N THR A 109 -15.86 13.53 -16.14
CA THR A 109 -17.07 14.35 -16.37
C THR A 109 -16.75 15.86 -16.26
N VAL A 110 -15.67 16.22 -15.56
CA VAL A 110 -15.36 17.61 -15.19
C VAL A 110 -14.29 18.26 -16.08
N ASP A 111 -13.19 17.57 -16.42
CA ASP A 111 -12.11 18.11 -17.27
C ASP A 111 -11.35 16.96 -17.98
N PRO A 112 -11.06 17.05 -19.29
CA PRO A 112 -10.37 15.96 -20.00
C PRO A 112 -8.98 15.70 -19.41
N ALA A 113 -8.81 14.50 -18.84
CA ALA A 113 -7.60 14.03 -18.14
C ALA A 113 -6.46 13.65 -19.11
N VAL A 114 -6.14 14.53 -20.04
CA VAL A 114 -5.12 14.31 -21.09
C VAL A 114 -3.73 14.70 -20.61
N ARG A 115 -3.60 15.37 -19.46
CA ARG A 115 -2.30 15.85 -18.95
C ARG A 115 -1.55 14.73 -18.25
N VAL A 116 -0.23 14.70 -18.44
CA VAL A 116 0.69 13.76 -17.76
C VAL A 116 0.55 13.86 -16.24
N LEU A 117 0.21 15.04 -15.72
CA LEU A 117 -0.07 15.29 -14.30
C LEU A 117 -1.25 14.47 -13.76
N ASP A 118 -2.30 14.28 -14.55
CA ASP A 118 -3.49 13.52 -14.10
C ASP A 118 -3.19 12.02 -14.02
N HIS A 119 -2.30 11.53 -14.89
CA HIS A 119 -1.80 10.15 -14.83
C HIS A 119 -0.96 9.92 -13.58
N VAL A 120 -0.12 10.90 -13.21
CA VAL A 120 0.68 10.85 -11.98
C VAL A 120 -0.23 10.88 -10.76
N LYS A 121 -1.21 11.79 -10.70
CA LYS A 121 -2.21 11.85 -9.63
C LYS A 121 -2.98 10.54 -9.46
N LEU A 122 -3.49 9.99 -10.56
CA LEU A 122 -4.19 8.72 -10.58
C LEU A 122 -3.32 7.59 -10.02
N SER A 123 -2.09 7.45 -10.55
CA SER A 123 -1.16 6.41 -10.10
C SER A 123 -0.84 6.51 -8.61
N LEU A 124 -0.70 7.74 -8.09
CA LEU A 124 -0.44 8.00 -6.68
C LEU A 124 -1.61 7.59 -5.79
N PHE A 125 -2.84 7.88 -6.20
CA PHE A 125 -4.05 7.53 -5.46
C PHE A 125 -4.27 6.02 -5.42
N VAL A 126 -4.20 5.38 -6.58
CA VAL A 126 -4.42 3.93 -6.72
C VAL A 126 -3.36 3.15 -5.96
N ALA A 127 -2.09 3.58 -6.03
CA ALA A 127 -1.01 2.98 -5.27
C ALA A 127 -1.21 3.14 -3.76
N ALA A 128 -1.68 4.30 -3.28
CA ALA A 128 -1.94 4.53 -1.86
C ALA A 128 -3.03 3.59 -1.32
N LEU A 129 -4.13 3.43 -2.06
CA LEU A 129 -5.19 2.48 -1.72
C LEU A 129 -4.70 1.03 -1.77
N GLY A 130 -3.91 0.67 -2.77
CA GLY A 130 -3.28 -0.64 -2.90
C GLY A 130 -2.36 -0.95 -1.72
N VAL A 131 -1.53 0.00 -1.28
CA VAL A 131 -0.65 -0.16 -0.11
C VAL A 131 -1.44 -0.32 1.18
N LEU A 132 -2.51 0.46 1.36
CA LEU A 132 -3.41 0.32 2.53
C LEU A 132 -4.06 -1.06 2.55
N ALA A 133 -4.73 -1.45 1.47
CA ALA A 133 -5.37 -2.77 1.34
C ALA A 133 -4.36 -3.91 1.52
N GLY A 134 -3.17 -3.76 0.93
CA GLY A 134 -2.05 -4.68 1.08
C GLY A 134 -1.66 -4.84 2.54
N SER A 135 -1.43 -3.74 3.26
CA SER A 135 -1.03 -3.77 4.68
C SER A 135 -2.07 -4.43 5.58
N LEU A 136 -3.37 -4.21 5.32
CA LEU A 136 -4.45 -4.91 6.01
C LEU A 136 -4.45 -6.41 5.70
N GLY A 137 -4.30 -6.79 4.42
CA GLY A 137 -4.22 -8.18 4.02
C GLY A 137 -3.01 -8.91 4.58
N GLY A 138 -1.85 -8.23 4.68
CA GLY A 138 -0.65 -8.77 5.33
C GLY A 138 -0.85 -9.03 6.83
N ARG A 139 -1.59 -8.15 7.52
CA ARG A 139 -1.95 -8.38 8.94
C ARG A 139 -2.90 -9.57 9.12
N ALA A 140 -3.80 -9.82 8.16
CA ALA A 140 -4.70 -10.97 8.20
C ALA A 140 -3.93 -12.29 8.00
N ASP A 141 -3.06 -12.37 6.98
CA ASP A 141 -2.16 -13.52 6.73
C ASP A 141 -1.37 -13.92 7.99
N SER A 142 -0.77 -12.94 8.68
CA SER A 142 0.01 -13.22 9.90
C SER A 142 -0.82 -13.83 11.03
N LYS A 143 -2.11 -13.47 11.14
CA LYS A 143 -3.00 -14.06 12.16
C LYS A 143 -3.36 -15.50 11.84
N ASP A 144 -3.63 -15.81 10.56
CA ASP A 144 -3.97 -17.16 10.13
C ASP A 144 -2.77 -18.11 10.22
N LEU A 145 -1.55 -17.63 9.94
CA LEU A 145 -0.32 -18.41 10.10
C LEU A 145 -0.10 -18.82 11.57
N VAL A 146 -0.29 -17.87 12.51
CA VAL A 146 -0.19 -18.15 13.95
C VAL A 146 -1.25 -19.15 14.38
N ARG A 147 -2.47 -19.03 13.85
CA ARG A 147 -3.56 -19.95 14.13
C ARG A 147 -3.25 -21.36 13.59
N GLY A 148 -2.78 -21.48 12.36
CA GLY A 148 -2.39 -22.77 11.77
C GLY A 148 -1.37 -23.54 12.62
N VAL A 149 -0.33 -22.86 13.10
CA VAL A 149 0.70 -23.49 13.94
C VAL A 149 0.18 -23.86 15.32
N LEU A 150 -0.70 -23.05 15.92
CA LEU A 150 -1.22 -23.31 17.26
C LEU A 150 -2.25 -24.46 17.31
N PHE A 151 -2.99 -24.68 16.22
CA PHE A 151 -4.04 -25.71 16.14
C PHE A 151 -3.57 -27.03 15.51
N VAL A 152 -2.50 -27.05 14.72
CA VAL A 152 -1.89 -28.30 14.20
C VAL A 152 -1.31 -29.19 15.31
N ASN A 153 -1.04 -28.64 16.50
CA ASN A 153 -0.51 -29.40 17.64
C ASN A 153 -1.58 -30.00 18.57
N LYS A 154 -2.86 -30.00 18.17
CA LYS A 154 -3.96 -30.58 18.97
C LYS A 154 -4.57 -31.85 18.39
N GLU A 155 -4.05 -32.37 17.28
CA GLU A 155 -4.62 -33.52 16.57
C GLU A 155 -3.66 -34.72 16.44
N MET A 156 -2.61 -34.79 17.26
CA MET A 156 -1.76 -35.99 17.38
C MET A 156 -1.64 -36.46 18.83
#